data_AF-A0A075W1T2-F1
#
_entry.id   AF-A0A075W1T2-F1
#
_cell.length_a   1.000
_cell.length_b   1.000
_cell.length_c   1.000
_cell.angle_alpha   90.00
_cell.angle_beta   90.00
_cell.angle_gamma   90.00
#
_symmetry.space_group_name_H-M   'P 1'
#
loop_
_entity.id
_entity.type
_entity.pdbx_description
1 polymer ?
#
loop_
_entity_poly.entity_id
_entity_poly.type
_entity_poly.pdbx_seq_one_letter_code
_entity_poly.pdbx_strand_id
1 'polypeptide(L)'
;MKRKGVESVVYMIISFVNIAIWLMRIGVEYVGWIIMLVYIGAIAVLFMFVVMMLEIREEERGREYKGMMVLVGIGVGVVIGGRVWMEEEEGGWIEKKEKIGNVMVISKVMYGEKMIGIMECGMMLMLGMIAVIMMVEGERRKKEESREQELRRWEEVIRRKE
;
A
#
# COMPACT_ATOMS: atom_id res chain seq x y z
N MET A 1 20.31 10.36 14.98
CA MET A 1 19.07 10.75 14.28
C MET A 1 18.62 9.60 13.38
N LYS A 2 17.73 8.72 13.86
CA LYS A 2 17.30 7.56 13.07
C LYS A 2 16.08 7.92 12.23
N ARG A 3 16.25 8.00 10.92
CA ARG A 3 15.16 8.15 9.92
C ARG A 3 14.44 6.82 9.69
N LYS A 4 14.00 6.14 10.76
CA LYS A 4 13.45 4.77 10.68
C LYS A 4 12.27 4.66 9.70
N GLY A 5 11.46 5.72 9.58
CA GLY A 5 10.33 5.74 8.64
C GLY A 5 10.78 5.63 7.19
N VAL A 6 11.72 6.48 6.75
CA VAL A 6 12.23 6.45 5.38
C VAL A 6 12.96 5.13 5.11
N GLU A 7 13.74 4.64 6.08
CA GLU A 7 14.41 3.35 5.97
C GLU A 7 13.41 2.20 5.77
N SER A 8 12.29 2.20 6.49
CA SER A 8 11.21 1.22 6.34
C SER A 8 10.59 1.23 4.95
N VAL A 9 10.33 2.41 4.39
CA VAL A 9 9.74 2.54 3.04
C VAL A 9 10.74 2.08 1.97
N VAL A 10 12.03 2.38 2.14
CA VAL A 10 13.07 1.88 1.23
C VAL A 10 13.16 0.36 1.25
N TYR A 11 13.11 -0.27 2.43
CA TYR A 11 13.04 -1.75 2.52
C TYR A 11 11.77 -2.32 1.90
N MET A 12 10.63 -1.65 2.02
CA MET A 12 9.39 -2.05 1.35
C MET A 12 9.55 -2.03 -0.18
N ILE A 13 10.15 -0.98 -0.74
CA ILE A 13 10.42 -0.89 -2.19
C ILE A 13 11.32 -2.04 -2.64
N ILE A 14 12.41 -2.30 -1.91
CA ILE A 14 13.32 -3.42 -2.20
C ILE A 14 12.58 -4.76 -2.17
N SER A 15 11.67 -4.96 -1.21
CA SER A 15 10.84 -6.19 -1.14
C SER A 15 9.96 -6.36 -2.39
N PHE A 16 9.28 -5.31 -2.84
CA PHE A 16 8.46 -5.39 -4.05
C PHE A 16 9.29 -5.62 -5.32
N VAL A 17 10.49 -5.04 -5.40
CA VAL A 17 11.42 -5.32 -6.51
C VAL A 17 11.80 -6.81 -6.51
N ASN A 18 12.12 -7.38 -5.35
CA ASN A 18 12.43 -8.80 -5.24
C ASN A 18 11.25 -9.67 -5.69
N ILE A 19 10.03 -9.38 -5.22
CA ILE A 19 8.82 -10.10 -5.62
C ILE A 19 8.60 -10.01 -7.14
N ALA A 20 8.78 -8.82 -7.74
CA ALA A 20 8.63 -8.63 -9.18
C ALA A 20 9.65 -9.48 -9.97
N ILE A 21 10.91 -9.52 -9.54
CA ILE A 21 11.97 -10.34 -10.18
C ILE A 21 11.63 -11.83 -10.06
N TRP A 22 11.14 -12.29 -8.90
CA TRP A 22 10.70 -13.68 -8.71
C TRP A 22 9.54 -14.04 -9.64
N LEU A 23 8.54 -13.17 -9.78
CA LEU A 23 7.40 -13.40 -10.68
C LEU A 23 7.81 -13.43 -12.15
N MET A 24 8.74 -12.56 -12.56
CA MET A 24 9.31 -12.59 -13.91
C MET A 24 10.03 -13.90 -14.18
N ARG A 25 10.75 -14.46 -13.20
CA ARG A 25 11.41 -15.76 -13.34
C ARG A 25 10.45 -16.94 -13.48
N ILE A 26 9.31 -16.89 -12.79
CA ILE A 26 8.27 -17.93 -12.83
C ILE A 26 7.45 -17.88 -14.14
N GLY A 27 7.67 -16.87 -15.00
CA GLY A 27 6.97 -16.69 -16.27
C GLY A 27 5.73 -15.80 -16.18
N VAL A 28 5.48 -15.18 -15.03
CA VAL A 28 4.37 -14.25 -14.80
C VAL A 28 4.78 -12.80 -15.06
N GLU A 29 5.33 -12.55 -16.26
CA GLU A 29 5.98 -11.27 -16.61
C GLU A 29 5.04 -10.06 -16.53
N TYR A 30 3.80 -10.20 -17.00
CA TYR A 30 2.83 -9.09 -17.00
C TYR A 30 2.52 -8.60 -15.57
N VAL A 31 2.31 -9.52 -14.63
CA VAL A 31 2.04 -9.18 -13.22
C VAL A 31 3.29 -8.58 -12.58
N GLY A 32 4.49 -9.07 -12.92
CA GLY A 32 5.75 -8.46 -12.48
C GLY A 32 5.86 -6.99 -12.91
N TRP A 33 5.50 -6.67 -14.16
CA TRP A 33 5.45 -5.28 -14.62
C TRP A 33 4.40 -4.43 -13.89
N ILE A 34 3.21 -4.95 -13.62
CA ILE A 34 2.18 -4.24 -12.83
C ILE A 34 2.68 -3.91 -11.43
N ILE A 35 3.39 -4.83 -10.76
CA ILE A 35 3.96 -4.58 -9.43
C ILE A 35 4.96 -3.43 -9.49
N MET A 36 5.83 -3.40 -10.51
CA MET A 36 6.77 -2.29 -10.64
C MET A 36 6.09 -0.95 -10.94
N LEU A 37 5.10 -0.92 -11.83
CA LEU A 37 4.44 0.32 -12.22
C LEU A 37 3.51 0.88 -11.12
N VAL A 38 2.66 0.05 -10.55
CA VAL A 38 1.60 0.51 -9.62
C VAL A 38 2.12 0.55 -8.18
N TYR A 39 2.72 -0.54 -7.69
CA TYR A 39 3.13 -0.61 -6.30
C TYR A 39 4.39 0.21 -6.03
N ILE A 40 5.43 0.04 -6.84
CA ILE A 40 6.66 0.82 -6.68
C ILE A 40 6.45 2.24 -7.21
N GLY A 41 5.92 2.38 -8.43
CA GLY A 41 5.83 3.67 -9.11
C GLY A 41 4.83 4.66 -8.47
N ALA A 42 3.66 4.21 -8.02
CA ALA A 42 2.65 5.10 -7.45
C ALA A 42 2.55 4.98 -5.92
N ILE A 43 2.27 3.78 -5.41
CA ILE A 43 1.90 3.59 -4.00
C ILE A 43 3.10 3.86 -3.08
N ALA A 44 4.24 3.22 -3.32
CA ALA A 44 5.41 3.36 -2.47
C ALA A 44 6.00 4.77 -2.48
N VAL A 45 5.95 5.45 -3.63
CA VAL A 45 6.37 6.86 -3.75
C VAL A 45 5.42 7.78 -2.98
N LEU A 46 4.10 7.57 -3.05
CA LEU A 46 3.13 8.29 -2.23
C LEU A 46 3.43 8.10 -0.73
N PHE A 47 3.71 6.87 -0.30
CA PHE A 47 4.13 6.59 1.08
C PHE A 47 5.44 7.28 1.44
N MET A 48 6.42 7.32 0.52
CA MET A 48 7.69 8.02 0.76
C MET A 48 7.47 9.50 1.02
N PHE A 49 6.59 10.16 0.25
CA PHE A 49 6.20 11.55 0.49
C PHE A 49 5.54 11.73 1.87
N VAL A 50 4.56 10.88 2.21
CA VAL A 50 3.83 10.97 3.48
C VAL A 50 4.78 10.78 4.67
N VAL A 51 5.66 9.78 4.62
CA VAL A 51 6.59 9.47 5.71
C VAL A 51 7.69 10.53 5.86
N MET A 52 8.08 11.19 4.77
CA MET A 52 9.00 12.33 4.85
C MET A 52 8.36 13.58 5.45
N MET A 53 7.05 13.77 5.25
CA MET A 53 6.31 14.91 5.80
C MET A 53 5.93 14.72 7.27
N LEU A 54 5.79 13.47 7.72
CA LEU A 54 5.46 13.14 9.11
C LEU A 54 6.71 13.08 9.99
N GLU A 55 6.72 13.91 11.05
CA GLU A 55 7.72 13.80 12.10
C GLU A 55 7.35 12.65 13.06
N ILE A 56 7.90 11.46 12.79
CA ILE A 56 7.66 10.27 13.62
C ILE A 56 8.43 10.44 14.94
N ARG A 57 7.73 10.77 16.02
CA ARG A 57 8.30 10.79 17.38
C ARG A 57 8.47 9.35 17.86
N GLU A 58 9.71 8.95 18.15
CA GLU A 58 9.98 7.63 18.73
C GLU A 58 9.51 7.61 20.19
N GLU A 59 8.38 6.95 20.47
CA GLU A 59 8.08 6.50 21.83
C GLU A 59 8.93 5.24 22.13
N GLU A 60 9.81 5.31 23.12
CA GLU A 60 10.70 4.21 23.53
C GLU A 60 9.97 3.04 24.22
N ARG A 61 8.72 2.74 23.85
CA ARG A 61 7.87 1.73 24.52
C ARG A 61 8.08 0.30 24.03
N GLY A 62 9.00 0.07 23.09
CA GLY A 62 9.15 -1.21 22.36
C GLY A 62 10.24 -2.17 22.87
N ARG A 63 10.93 -1.88 23.98
CA ARG A 63 12.06 -2.72 24.42
C ARG A 63 11.63 -4.03 25.10
N GLU A 64 10.49 -4.05 25.79
CA GLU A 64 9.97 -5.24 26.50
C GLU A 64 9.50 -6.37 25.58
N TYR A 65 8.99 -6.06 24.39
CA TYR A 65 8.37 -7.05 23.51
C TYR A 65 9.29 -7.57 22.39
N LYS A 66 10.53 -7.07 22.29
CA LYS A 66 11.46 -7.43 21.22
C LYS A 66 11.80 -8.92 21.20
N GLY A 67 12.02 -9.52 22.37
CA GLY A 67 12.31 -10.95 22.49
C GLY A 67 11.12 -11.82 22.07
N MET A 68 9.91 -11.44 22.48
CA MET A 68 8.68 -12.15 22.12
C MET A 68 8.37 -12.04 20.63
N MET A 69 8.56 -10.86 20.00
CA MET A 69 8.37 -10.71 18.55
C MET A 69 9.34 -11.58 17.74
N VAL A 70 10.60 -11.70 18.15
CA VAL A 70 11.57 -12.57 17.48
C VAL A 70 11.18 -14.04 17.62
N LEU A 71 10.75 -14.47 18.82
CA LEU A 71 10.27 -15.84 19.03
C LEU A 71 9.03 -16.17 18.19
N VAL A 72 8.08 -15.24 18.10
CA VAL A 72 6.89 -15.39 17.23
C VAL A 72 7.32 -15.47 15.76
N GLY A 73 8.22 -14.60 15.31
CA GLY A 73 8.73 -14.61 13.94
C GLY A 73 9.40 -15.93 13.58
N ILE A 74 10.24 -16.47 14.47
CA ILE A 74 10.87 -17.79 14.29
C ILE A 74 9.80 -18.88 14.31
N GLY A 75 8.84 -18.84 15.24
CA GLY A 75 7.77 -19.83 15.32
C GLY A 75 6.95 -19.91 14.03
N VAL A 76 6.55 -18.76 13.48
CA VAL A 76 5.87 -18.68 12.19
C VAL A 76 6.76 -19.20 11.06
N GLY A 77 8.05 -18.82 11.05
CA GLY A 77 9.02 -19.29 10.07
C GLY A 77 9.22 -20.82 10.08
N VAL A 78 9.28 -21.43 11.27
CA VAL A 78 9.40 -22.89 11.44
C VAL A 78 8.12 -23.60 11.04
N VAL A 79 6.93 -23.04 11.33
CA VAL A 79 5.67 -23.64 10.90
C VAL A 79 5.54 -23.61 9.38
N ILE A 80 5.81 -22.47 8.74
CA ILE A 80 5.74 -22.33 7.28
C ILE A 80 6.83 -23.20 6.63
N GLY A 81 8.08 -23.13 7.13
CA GLY A 81 9.17 -23.97 6.66
C GLY A 81 8.83 -25.45 6.81
N GLY A 82 8.40 -25.89 7.99
CA GLY A 82 8.00 -27.27 8.23
C GLY A 82 6.91 -27.75 7.27
N ARG A 83 5.94 -26.90 6.92
CA ARG A 83 4.93 -27.23 5.90
C ARG A 83 5.55 -27.38 4.51
N VAL A 84 6.36 -26.42 4.07
CA VAL A 84 7.01 -26.47 2.75
C VAL A 84 7.94 -27.68 2.59
N TRP A 85 8.57 -28.12 3.68
CA TRP A 85 9.47 -29.30 3.65
C TRP A 85 8.72 -30.64 3.76
N MET A 86 7.50 -30.64 4.31
CA MET A 86 6.64 -31.82 4.44
C MET A 86 5.68 -31.98 3.25
N GLU A 87 5.47 -30.92 2.49
CA GLU A 87 4.77 -30.95 1.22
C GLU A 87 5.71 -31.60 0.20
N GLU A 88 5.58 -32.92 0.02
CA GLU A 88 6.19 -33.61 -1.12
C GLU A 88 5.74 -32.88 -2.39
N GLU A 89 6.69 -32.59 -3.28
CA GLU A 89 6.41 -31.98 -4.58
C GLU A 89 5.45 -32.89 -5.36
N GLU A 90 4.13 -32.68 -5.20
CA GLU A 90 3.18 -32.85 -6.29
C GLU A 90 3.50 -31.77 -7.33
N GLY A 91 4.66 -31.94 -7.98
CA GLY A 91 5.17 -31.14 -9.08
C GLY A 91 4.21 -31.26 -10.25
N GLY A 92 3.16 -30.45 -10.20
CA GLY A 92 1.96 -30.76 -10.97
C GLY A 92 1.33 -29.62 -11.74
N TRP A 93 1.88 -28.40 -11.84
CA TRP A 93 1.12 -27.30 -12.49
C TRP A 93 1.89 -26.27 -13.30
N ILE A 94 3.16 -26.50 -13.65
CA ILE A 94 3.84 -25.66 -14.64
C ILE A 94 4.11 -26.50 -15.88
N GLU A 95 3.04 -26.87 -16.58
CA GLU A 95 3.17 -27.14 -18.01
C GLU A 95 3.78 -25.88 -18.63
N LYS A 96 5.03 -26.01 -19.08
CA LYS A 96 5.73 -24.98 -19.84
C LYS A 96 5.09 -24.89 -21.23
N LYS A 97 3.82 -24.51 -21.30
CA LYS A 97 3.12 -24.19 -22.52
C LYS A 97 3.76 -22.93 -23.12
N GLU A 98 3.80 -22.91 -24.44
CA GLU A 98 4.50 -21.94 -25.27
C GLU A 98 4.35 -20.50 -24.78
N LYS A 99 5.36 -19.67 -25.09
CA LYS A 99 5.42 -18.22 -24.88
C LYS A 99 4.32 -17.46 -25.64
N ILE A 100 3.06 -17.80 -25.43
CA ILE A 100 1.96 -16.92 -25.72
C ILE A 100 2.16 -15.73 -24.78
N GLY A 101 2.16 -14.52 -25.33
CA GLY A 101 2.35 -13.31 -24.53
C GLY A 101 1.37 -13.30 -23.36
N ASN A 102 1.90 -13.29 -22.13
CA ASN A 102 1.12 -13.40 -20.89
C ASN A 102 -0.05 -12.39 -20.84
N VAL A 103 0.19 -11.19 -21.40
CA VAL A 103 -0.80 -10.13 -21.55
C VAL A 103 -2.05 -10.58 -22.32
N MET A 104 -1.88 -11.34 -23.40
CA MET A 104 -2.99 -11.78 -24.25
C MET A 104 -3.86 -12.84 -23.57
N VAL A 105 -3.25 -13.73 -22.78
CA VAL A 105 -3.99 -14.75 -22.03
C VAL A 105 -4.77 -14.08 -20.90
N ILE A 106 -4.12 -13.21 -20.14
CA ILE A 106 -4.74 -12.46 -19.04
C ILE A 106 -5.88 -11.59 -19.57
N SER A 107 -5.68 -10.87 -20.68
CA SER A 107 -6.71 -9.99 -21.23
C SER A 107 -7.95 -10.76 -21.69
N LYS A 108 -7.79 -11.94 -22.30
CA LYS A 108 -8.95 -12.79 -22.70
C LYS A 108 -9.78 -13.23 -21.50
N VAL A 109 -9.14 -13.63 -20.40
CA VAL A 109 -9.85 -14.03 -19.18
C VAL A 109 -10.51 -12.82 -18.51
N MET A 110 -9.78 -11.72 -18.43
CA MET A 110 -10.22 -10.47 -17.82
C MET A 110 -11.42 -9.85 -18.52
N TYR A 111 -11.38 -9.73 -19.84
CA TYR A 111 -12.44 -9.12 -20.64
C TYR A 111 -13.50 -10.12 -21.14
N GLY A 112 -13.25 -11.42 -21.00
CA GLY A 112 -14.22 -12.47 -21.32
C GLY A 112 -15.01 -12.87 -20.07
N GLU A 113 -14.54 -13.90 -19.38
CA GLU A 113 -15.27 -14.53 -18.26
C GLU A 113 -15.36 -13.65 -17.01
N LYS A 114 -14.35 -12.81 -16.76
CA LYS A 114 -14.23 -12.00 -15.53
C LYS A 114 -14.56 -10.52 -15.73
N MET A 115 -15.29 -10.19 -16.81
CA MET A 115 -15.63 -8.80 -17.14
C MET A 115 -16.34 -8.07 -15.99
N ILE A 116 -17.26 -8.74 -15.28
CA ILE A 116 -17.98 -8.15 -14.14
C ILE A 116 -17.01 -7.76 -13.01
N GLY A 117 -16.00 -8.58 -12.72
CA GLY A 117 -15.00 -8.27 -11.69
C GLY A 117 -14.17 -7.03 -12.02
N ILE A 118 -13.85 -6.80 -13.31
CA ILE A 118 -13.18 -5.57 -13.72
C ILE A 118 -14.08 -4.34 -13.53
N MET A 119 -15.38 -4.48 -13.79
CA MET A 119 -16.34 -3.41 -13.57
C MET A 119 -16.42 -3.03 -12.09
N GLU A 120 -16.41 -4.03 -11.19
CA GLU A 120 -16.35 -3.81 -9.74
C GLU A 120 -15.08 -3.08 -9.32
N CYS A 121 -13.91 -3.48 -9.84
CA CYS A 121 -12.66 -2.75 -9.59
C CYS A 121 -12.73 -1.30 -10.10
N GLY A 122 -13.33 -1.07 -11.27
CA GLY A 122 -13.56 0.29 -11.80
C GLY A 122 -14.45 1.13 -10.87
N MET A 123 -15.52 0.54 -10.34
CA MET A 123 -16.37 1.20 -9.34
C MET A 123 -15.60 1.50 -8.05
N MET A 124 -14.76 0.58 -7.57
CA MET A 124 -13.91 0.82 -6.39
C MET A 124 -12.94 1.99 -6.60
N LEU A 125 -12.34 2.12 -7.79
CA LEU A 125 -11.45 3.25 -8.11
C LEU A 125 -12.22 4.57 -8.14
N MET A 126 -13.41 4.62 -8.74
CA MET A 126 -14.27 5.80 -8.72
C MET A 126 -14.67 6.19 -7.30
N LEU A 127 -15.10 5.22 -6.49
CA LEU A 127 -15.45 5.43 -5.09
C LEU A 127 -14.25 5.94 -4.28
N GLY A 128 -13.05 5.42 -4.54
CA GLY A 128 -11.82 5.92 -3.93
C GLY A 128 -11.57 7.40 -4.21
N MET A 129 -11.72 7.83 -5.46
CA MET A 129 -11.58 9.25 -5.82
C MET A 129 -12.64 10.12 -5.16
N ILE A 130 -13.91 9.70 -5.19
CA ILE A 130 -15.02 10.43 -4.57
C ILE A 130 -14.79 10.55 -3.05
N ALA A 131 -14.36 9.46 -2.40
CA ALA A 131 -14.09 9.43 -0.96
C ALA A 131 -12.97 10.42 -0.57
N VAL A 132 -11.86 10.45 -1.33
CA VAL A 132 -10.76 11.38 -1.07
C VAL A 132 -11.21 12.83 -1.27
N ILE A 133 -11.94 13.14 -2.34
CA ILE A 133 -12.43 14.50 -2.61
C ILE A 133 -13.37 14.97 -1.48
N MET A 134 -14.31 14.12 -1.06
CA MET A 134 -15.23 14.45 0.04
C MET A 134 -14.49 14.66 1.36
N MET A 135 -13.46 13.86 1.65
CA MET A 135 -12.66 14.00 2.87
C MET A 135 -11.90 15.33 2.89
N VAL A 136 -11.25 15.68 1.78
CA VAL A 136 -10.45 16.92 1.66
C VAL A 136 -11.35 18.15 1.72
N GLU A 137 -12.50 18.15 1.03
CA GLU A 137 -13.43 19.29 1.05
C GLU A 137 -14.06 19.49 2.43
N GLY A 138 -14.38 18.39 3.12
CA GLY A 138 -14.89 18.42 4.49
C GLY A 138 -13.91 19.06 5.48
N GLU A 139 -12.61 18.79 5.34
CA GLU A 139 -11.58 19.44 6.16
C GLU A 139 -11.41 20.93 5.82
N ARG A 140 -11.51 21.30 4.53
CA ARG A 140 -11.39 22.69 4.10
C ARG A 140 -12.51 23.56 4.66
N ARG A 141 -13.76 23.11 4.55
CA ARG A 141 -14.94 23.85 5.08
C ARG A 141 -14.85 24.09 6.58
N LYS A 142 -14.46 23.08 7.36
CA LYS A 142 -14.29 23.23 8.82
C LYS A 142 -13.26 24.30 9.18
N LYS A 143 -12.15 24.38 8.43
CA LYS A 143 -11.14 25.43 8.63
C LYS A 143 -11.66 26.82 8.27
N GLU A 144 -12.45 26.94 7.20
CA GLU A 144 -13.06 28.21 6.79
C GLU A 144 -14.07 28.72 7.84
N GLU A 145 -14.98 27.86 8.29
CA GLU A 145 -15.96 28.19 9.35
C GLU A 145 -15.27 28.63 10.65
N SER A 146 -14.20 27.92 11.07
CA SER A 146 -13.44 28.29 12.26
C SER A 146 -12.79 29.68 12.13
N ARG A 147 -12.24 30.02 10.95
CA ARG A 147 -11.64 31.33 10.71
C ARG A 147 -12.70 32.44 10.69
N GLU A 148 -13.87 32.18 10.10
CA GLU A 148 -14.98 33.14 10.13
C GLU A 148 -15.49 33.40 11.56
N GLN A 149 -15.60 32.37 12.39
CA GLN A 149 -15.97 32.52 13.80
C GLN A 149 -14.94 33.35 14.58
N GLU A 150 -13.65 33.12 14.34
CA GLU A 150 -12.59 33.93 14.95
C GLU A 150 -12.67 35.39 14.50
N LEU A 151 -12.86 35.66 13.20
CA LEU A 151 -13.00 37.03 12.68
C LEU A 151 -14.18 37.76 13.32
N ARG A 152 -15.36 37.13 13.40
CA ARG A 152 -16.54 37.70 14.08
C ARG A 152 -16.25 38.01 15.56
N ARG A 153 -15.54 37.11 16.25
CA ARG A 153 -15.14 37.32 17.65
C ARG A 153 -14.20 38.52 17.79
N TRP A 154 -13.26 38.71 16.87
CA TRP A 154 -12.36 39.87 16.87
C TRP A 154 -13.10 41.17 16.59
N GLU A 155 -14.06 41.17 15.66
CA GLU A 155 -14.92 42.33 15.39
C GLU A 155 -15.73 42.74 16.63
N GLU A 156 -16.27 41.79 17.39
CA GLU A 156 -16.94 42.08 18.67
C GLU A 156 -16.01 42.68 19.72
N VAL A 157 -14.74 42.24 19.78
CA VAL A 157 -13.76 42.77 20.74
C VAL A 157 -13.35 44.20 20.38
N ILE A 158 -13.18 44.50 19.09
CA ILE A 158 -12.87 45.86 18.61
C ILE A 158 -14.05 46.79 18.93
N ARG A 159 -15.29 46.36 18.66
CA ARG A 159 -16.50 47.15 18.92
C ARG A 159 -16.73 47.45 20.41
N ARG A 160 -16.21 46.63 21.34
CA ARG A 160 -16.30 46.91 22.80
C ARG A 160 -15.25 47.90 23.30
N LYS A 161 -14.23 48.24 22.51
CA LYS A 161 -13.14 49.14 22.90
C LYS A 161 -13.34 50.59 22.41
N GLU A 162 -14.32 50.82 21.55
CA GLU A 162 -14.82 52.14 21.14
C GLU A 162 -16.02 52.54 22.00
#